data_AF-A0A2Z4UV62-F1
#
_entry.id   AF-A0A2Z4UV62-F1
#
_cell.length_a   1.000
_cell.length_b   1.000
_cell.length_c   1.000
_cell.angle_alpha   90.00
_cell.angle_beta   90.00
_cell.angle_gamma   90.00
#
_symmetry.space_group_name_H-M   'P 1'
#
loop_
_entity.id
_entity.type
_entity.pdbx_description
1 polymer ?
#
loop_
_entity_poly.entity_id
_entity_poly.type
_entity_poly.pdbx_seq_one_letter_code
_entity_poly.pdbx_strand_id
1 'polypeptide(L)'
;MSEAELLSPQEVAAIREEIAAAVLGAPEGLAESLERDPEGFLRLVAAARVGAEESSRLLREAIQGARAAGHSWDSVGGVLGVSRQAAQQRFAVKPSAPKAGPAAGAADRSHGSDRVDPADGSPARRVITPVTAFSELAELDGAGRDGWHLVDYGPFFLVVEASDRVWEHRRAFGGQRRRMKTEGWTQVGAGSFPWRYYKRPTDRPTER
;
A
#
# COMPACT_ATOMS: atom_id res chain seq x y z
N MET A 1 16.76 0.95 22.54
CA MET A 1 15.71 0.83 23.57
C MET A 1 14.58 0.06 22.93
N SER A 2 14.17 -1.05 23.53
CA SER A 2 13.09 -1.91 23.04
C SER A 2 11.79 -1.10 23.01
N GLU A 3 11.32 -0.75 21.83
CA GLU A 3 10.00 -0.15 21.62
C GLU A 3 8.98 -1.21 22.05
N ALA A 4 8.38 -1.03 23.23
CA ALA A 4 7.34 -1.92 23.72
C ALA A 4 6.24 -1.99 22.64
N GLU A 5 5.79 -3.19 22.29
CA GLU A 5 4.63 -3.37 21.42
C GLU A 5 3.48 -2.53 21.99
N LEU A 6 3.10 -1.46 21.26
CA LEU A 6 2.05 -0.51 21.68
C LEU A 6 0.67 -1.19 21.81
N LEU A 7 0.53 -2.38 21.25
CA LEU A 7 -0.62 -3.26 21.35
C LEU A 7 -0.13 -4.69 21.62
N SER A 8 -0.75 -5.35 22.59
CA SER A 8 -0.56 -6.78 22.81
C SER A 8 -1.12 -7.62 21.64
N PRO A 9 -0.63 -8.85 21.45
CA PRO A 9 -1.19 -9.76 20.45
C PRO A 9 -2.70 -10.01 20.62
N GLN A 10 -3.21 -9.97 21.86
CA GLN A 10 -4.64 -10.13 22.16
C GLN A 10 -5.46 -8.93 21.69
N GLU A 11 -4.97 -7.70 21.90
CA GLU A 11 -5.62 -6.48 21.40
C GLU A 11 -5.64 -6.46 19.87
N VAL A 12 -4.55 -6.87 19.22
CA VAL A 12 -4.51 -7.00 17.75
C VAL A 12 -5.53 -8.02 17.25
N ALA A 13 -5.68 -9.15 17.93
CA ALA A 13 -6.67 -10.17 17.56
C ALA A 13 -8.10 -9.63 17.73
N ALA A 14 -8.41 -8.98 18.86
CA ALA A 14 -9.72 -8.40 19.12
C ALA A 14 -10.11 -7.34 18.07
N ILE A 15 -9.20 -6.42 17.73
CA ILE A 15 -9.46 -5.41 16.68
C ILE A 15 -9.79 -6.07 15.33
N ARG A 16 -9.07 -7.13 14.96
CA ARG A 16 -9.32 -7.85 13.71
C ARG A 16 -10.67 -8.56 13.71
N GLU A 17 -11.04 -9.16 14.82
CA GLU A 17 -12.33 -9.85 14.99
C GLU A 17 -13.48 -8.85 14.91
N GLU A 18 -13.40 -7.72 15.61
CA GLU A 18 -14.43 -6.67 15.57
C GLU A 18 -14.61 -6.07 14.16
N ILE A 19 -13.52 -5.82 13.43
CA ILE A 19 -13.60 -5.34 12.04
C ILE A 19 -14.27 -6.40 11.14
N ALA A 20 -13.90 -7.67 11.30
CA ALA A 20 -14.51 -8.76 10.53
C ALA A 20 -16.01 -8.92 10.86
N ALA A 21 -16.37 -8.84 12.14
CA ALA A 21 -17.74 -8.88 12.62
C ALA A 21 -18.56 -7.72 12.05
N ALA A 22 -18.01 -6.50 12.01
CA ALA A 22 -18.67 -5.36 11.40
C ALA A 22 -18.90 -5.54 9.90
N VAL A 23 -17.91 -6.05 9.15
CA VAL A 23 -18.03 -6.29 7.70
C VAL A 23 -19.07 -7.37 7.39
N LEU A 24 -19.11 -8.44 8.19
CA LEU A 24 -20.02 -9.57 7.97
C LEU A 24 -21.44 -9.32 8.51
N GLY A 25 -21.54 -8.59 9.62
CA GLY A 25 -22.78 -8.40 10.37
C GLY A 25 -23.56 -7.14 10.00
N ALA A 26 -22.92 -6.11 9.44
CA ALA A 26 -23.62 -4.87 9.08
C ALA A 26 -24.63 -5.04 7.92
N PRO A 27 -24.35 -5.80 6.85
CA PRO A 27 -25.32 -5.99 5.78
C PRO A 27 -26.31 -7.12 6.13
N GLU A 28 -27.59 -6.77 6.23
CA GLU A 28 -28.66 -7.72 6.56
C GLU A 28 -28.66 -8.93 5.60
N GLY A 29 -28.75 -10.13 6.18
CA GLY A 29 -28.84 -11.38 5.43
C GLY A 29 -27.59 -11.73 4.62
N LEU A 30 -26.43 -11.09 4.85
CA LEU A 30 -25.21 -11.39 4.10
C LEU A 30 -24.76 -12.85 4.28
N ALA A 31 -24.73 -13.34 5.52
CA ALA A 31 -24.33 -14.73 5.81
C ALA A 31 -25.22 -15.74 5.06
N GLU A 32 -26.54 -15.54 5.10
CA GLU A 32 -27.50 -16.38 4.38
C GLU A 32 -27.34 -16.29 2.86
N SER A 33 -27.05 -15.10 2.34
CA SER A 33 -26.77 -14.87 0.91
C SER A 33 -25.50 -15.58 0.45
N LEU A 34 -24.44 -15.58 1.26
CA LEU A 34 -23.18 -16.26 0.94
C LEU A 34 -23.35 -17.79 0.84
N GLU A 35 -24.28 -18.37 1.58
CA GLU A 35 -24.56 -19.82 1.55
C GLU A 35 -25.40 -20.25 0.34
N ARG A 36 -26.20 -19.34 -0.24
CA ARG A 36 -27.25 -19.68 -1.20
C ARG A 36 -27.05 -19.11 -2.60
N ASP A 37 -26.27 -18.04 -2.73
CA ASP A 37 -26.16 -17.27 -3.96
C ASP A 37 -24.72 -16.77 -4.20
N PRO A 38 -24.10 -17.11 -5.35
CA PRO A 38 -22.82 -16.54 -5.76
C PRO A 38 -22.79 -15.00 -5.76
N GLU A 39 -23.92 -14.31 -5.97
CA GLU A 39 -23.99 -12.84 -5.92
C GLU A 39 -23.76 -12.29 -4.49
N GLY A 40 -23.94 -13.11 -3.45
CA GLY A 40 -23.60 -12.78 -2.07
C GLY A 40 -22.13 -12.40 -1.88
N PHE A 41 -21.23 -12.95 -2.70
CA PHE A 41 -19.81 -12.57 -2.67
C PHE A 41 -19.57 -11.14 -3.16
N LEU A 42 -20.39 -10.61 -4.08
CA LEU A 42 -20.29 -9.21 -4.50
C LEU A 42 -20.74 -8.26 -3.38
N ARG A 43 -21.75 -8.66 -2.61
CA ARG A 43 -22.19 -7.92 -1.40
C ARG A 43 -21.10 -7.92 -0.33
N LEU A 44 -20.41 -9.04 -0.13
CA LEU A 44 -19.25 -9.11 0.77
C LEU A 44 -18.12 -8.19 0.31
N VAL A 45 -17.81 -8.14 -0.99
CA VAL A 45 -16.81 -7.20 -1.54
C VAL A 45 -17.22 -5.75 -1.29
N ALA A 46 -18.49 -5.40 -1.50
CA ALA A 46 -18.99 -4.06 -1.23
C ALA A 46 -18.87 -3.69 0.26
N ALA A 47 -19.21 -4.60 1.17
CA ALA A 47 -19.09 -4.39 2.62
C ALA A 47 -17.63 -4.25 3.06
N ALA A 48 -16.74 -5.11 2.56
CA ALA A 48 -15.31 -5.05 2.84
C ALA A 48 -14.66 -3.74 2.32
N ARG A 49 -15.09 -3.24 1.16
CA ARG A 49 -14.67 -1.93 0.64
C ARG A 49 -14.98 -0.81 1.64
N VAL A 50 -16.21 -0.77 2.16
CA VAL A 50 -16.63 0.23 3.16
C VAL A 50 -15.79 0.11 4.44
N GLY A 51 -15.57 -1.10 4.95
CA GLY A 51 -14.71 -1.32 6.12
C GLY A 51 -13.27 -0.85 5.91
N ALA A 52 -12.71 -1.05 4.71
CA ALA A 52 -11.37 -0.58 4.36
C ALA A 52 -11.28 0.95 4.25
N GLU A 53 -12.29 1.60 3.64
CA GLU A 53 -12.39 3.06 3.54
C GLU A 53 -12.44 3.70 4.93
N GLU A 54 -13.27 3.13 5.81
CA GLU A 54 -13.46 3.62 7.17
C GLU A 54 -12.21 3.41 8.04
N SER A 55 -11.60 2.22 8.00
CA SER A 55 -10.33 1.96 8.70
C SER A 55 -9.21 2.91 8.23
N SER A 56 -9.18 3.22 6.93
CA SER A 56 -8.23 4.18 6.37
C SER A 56 -8.50 5.62 6.83
N ARG A 57 -9.77 5.99 6.98
CA ARG A 57 -10.18 7.29 7.53
C ARG A 57 -9.74 7.44 8.98
N LEU A 58 -10.07 6.46 9.82
CA LEU A 58 -9.70 6.45 11.24
C LEU A 58 -8.20 6.49 11.44
N LEU A 59 -7.42 5.75 10.63
CA LEU A 59 -5.96 5.81 10.68
C LEU A 59 -5.42 7.23 10.38
N ARG A 60 -5.95 7.89 9.35
CA ARG A 60 -5.55 9.28 9.03
C ARG A 60 -5.86 10.23 10.17
N GLU A 61 -7.02 10.10 10.80
CA GLU A 61 -7.43 10.92 11.93
C GLU A 61 -6.55 10.68 13.16
N ALA A 62 -6.24 9.42 13.48
CA ALA A 62 -5.33 9.07 14.56
C ALA A 62 -3.92 9.65 14.34
N ILE A 63 -3.40 9.59 13.11
CA ILE A 63 -2.10 10.18 12.76
C ILE A 63 -2.15 11.71 12.91
N GLN A 64 -3.22 12.37 12.42
CA GLN A 64 -3.39 13.81 12.59
C GLN A 64 -3.49 14.20 14.06
N GLY A 65 -4.21 13.43 14.87
CA GLY A 65 -4.28 13.59 16.32
C GLY A 65 -2.90 13.47 16.99
N ALA A 66 -2.12 12.44 16.64
CA ALA A 66 -0.76 12.27 17.13
C ALA A 66 0.16 13.44 16.74
N ARG A 67 0.02 13.94 15.50
CA ARG A 67 0.77 15.11 15.02
C ARG A 67 0.38 16.38 15.76
N ALA A 68 -0.92 16.60 16.02
CA ALA A 68 -1.41 17.73 16.80
C ALA A 68 -0.97 17.66 18.28
N ALA A 69 -0.83 16.45 18.83
CA ALA A 69 -0.28 16.20 20.15
C ALA A 69 1.26 16.35 20.23
N GLY A 70 1.93 16.70 19.12
CA GLY A 70 3.37 16.98 19.08
C GLY A 70 4.28 15.80 18.72
N HIS A 71 3.74 14.61 18.44
CA HIS A 71 4.56 13.48 18.01
C HIS A 71 5.21 13.72 16.66
N SER A 72 6.48 13.34 16.53
CA SER A 72 7.25 13.54 15.30
C SER A 72 6.81 12.57 14.19
N TRP A 73 7.08 12.94 12.93
CA TRP A 73 6.90 12.02 11.81
C TRP A 73 7.79 10.77 11.87
N ASP A 74 8.89 10.85 12.61
CA ASP A 74 9.78 9.72 12.85
C ASP A 74 9.10 8.69 13.76
N SER A 75 8.52 9.16 14.87
CA SER A 75 7.73 8.34 15.80
C SER A 75 6.52 7.72 15.11
N VAL A 76 5.79 8.50 14.30
CA VAL A 76 4.66 7.98 13.51
C VAL A 76 5.13 6.93 12.50
N GLY A 77 6.25 7.15 11.83
CA GLY A 77 6.85 6.17 10.91
C GLY A 77 7.22 4.87 11.62
N GLY A 78 7.81 4.96 12.82
CA GLY A 78 8.13 3.81 13.68
C GLY A 78 6.91 2.94 13.96
N VAL A 79 5.82 3.54 14.44
CA VAL A 79 4.56 2.83 14.72
C VAL A 79 3.96 2.19 13.46
N LEU A 80 4.03 2.87 12.32
CA LEU A 80 3.49 2.38 11.05
C LEU A 80 4.41 1.34 10.36
N GLY A 81 5.62 1.12 10.86
CA GLY A 81 6.62 0.26 10.23
C GLY A 81 7.14 0.81 8.90
N VAL A 82 7.10 2.12 8.68
CA VAL A 82 7.58 2.79 7.46
C VAL A 82 8.58 3.90 7.78
N SER A 83 9.34 4.36 6.78
CA SER A 83 10.24 5.49 6.99
C SER A 83 9.48 6.78 7.28
N ARG A 84 10.12 7.72 7.98
CA ARG A 84 9.62 9.08 8.21
C ARG A 84 9.11 9.75 6.92
N GLN A 85 9.90 9.65 5.85
CA GLN A 85 9.57 10.25 4.56
C GLN A 85 8.35 9.57 3.92
N ALA A 86 8.24 8.24 4.00
CA ALA A 86 7.07 7.50 3.52
C ALA A 86 5.80 7.87 4.30
N ALA A 87 5.91 8.07 5.62
CA ALA A 87 4.80 8.54 6.45
C ALA A 87 4.39 9.97 6.07
N GLN A 88 5.35 10.89 5.92
CA GLN A 88 5.07 12.28 5.51
C GLN A 88 4.38 12.35 4.16
N GLN A 89 4.89 11.64 3.15
CA GLN A 89 4.33 11.66 1.81
C GLN A 89 2.86 11.17 1.79
N ARG A 90 2.53 10.18 2.61
CA ARG A 90 1.21 9.55 2.64
C ARG A 90 0.19 10.30 3.51
N PHE A 91 0.63 10.96 4.56
CA PHE A 91 -0.26 11.44 5.62
C PHE A 91 -0.11 12.94 5.96
N ALA A 92 0.85 13.65 5.38
CA ALA A 92 0.93 15.10 5.57
C ALA A 92 -0.24 15.79 4.88
N VAL A 93 -1.00 16.58 5.64
CA VAL A 93 -2.06 17.44 5.09
C VAL A 93 -1.39 18.58 4.33
N LYS A 94 -1.60 18.65 3.01
CA LYS A 94 -1.19 19.81 2.21
C LYS A 94 -2.09 20.98 2.66
N PRO A 95 -1.55 22.13 3.11
CA PRO A 95 -2.40 23.24 3.52
C PRO A 95 -3.26 23.69 2.34
N SER A 96 -4.57 23.55 2.46
CA SER A 96 -5.51 24.18 1.53
C SER A 96 -5.54 25.67 1.86
N ALA A 97 -5.05 26.52 0.96
CA ALA A 97 -5.28 27.95 1.07
C ALA A 97 -6.80 28.27 1.04
N PRO A 98 -7.27 29.31 1.75
CA PRO A 98 -8.68 29.70 1.72
C PRO A 98 -9.06 30.31 0.37
N LYS A 99 -10.22 29.90 -0.15
CA LYS A 99 -10.74 30.21 -1.49
C LYS A 99 -11.42 31.59 -1.52
N ALA A 100 -10.80 32.58 -2.16
CA ALA A 100 -11.47 33.82 -2.60
C ALA A 100 -12.10 33.62 -4.00
N GLY A 101 -13.21 34.32 -4.27
CA GLY A 101 -14.11 34.16 -5.42
C GLY A 101 -13.53 34.49 -6.83
N PRO A 102 -14.36 34.37 -7.88
CA PRO A 102 -13.89 33.96 -9.21
C PRO A 102 -13.55 35.12 -10.14
N ALA A 103 -12.50 34.96 -10.94
CA ALA A 103 -12.30 35.67 -12.20
C ALA A 103 -11.56 34.77 -13.21
N ALA A 104 -12.05 34.83 -14.45
CA ALA A 104 -11.62 34.05 -15.60
C ALA A 104 -10.19 34.37 -16.06
N GLY A 105 -9.52 33.37 -16.63
CA GLY A 105 -8.25 33.50 -17.34
C GLY A 105 -7.77 32.15 -17.85
N ALA A 106 -8.04 31.86 -19.12
CA ALA A 106 -7.56 30.68 -19.82
C ALA A 106 -6.02 30.69 -19.96
N ALA A 107 -5.37 29.53 -19.80
CA ALA A 107 -4.25 29.06 -20.63
C ALA A 107 -3.71 27.71 -20.11
N ASP A 108 -3.79 26.70 -20.98
CA ASP A 108 -2.76 25.71 -21.29
C ASP A 108 -1.53 25.62 -20.35
N ARG A 109 -1.31 24.41 -19.80
CA ARG A 109 0.01 23.74 -19.71
C ARG A 109 -0.13 22.33 -19.11
N SER A 110 -0.06 21.36 -20.02
CA SER A 110 0.61 20.05 -19.92
C SER A 110 0.96 19.42 -18.55
N HIS A 111 0.55 18.15 -18.44
CA HIS A 111 1.05 17.06 -17.60
C HIS A 111 2.52 17.21 -17.14
N GLY A 112 2.71 17.54 -15.86
CA GLY A 112 4.00 17.54 -15.17
C GLY A 112 4.09 16.36 -14.21
N SER A 113 4.84 15.35 -14.60
CA SER A 113 5.35 14.28 -13.74
C SER A 113 6.19 14.89 -12.61
N ASP A 114 5.69 14.88 -11.37
CA ASP A 114 6.48 15.25 -10.19
C ASP A 114 7.54 14.18 -9.92
N ARG A 115 8.67 14.36 -10.60
CA ARG A 115 9.95 13.71 -10.29
C ARG A 115 10.43 14.32 -8.97
N VAL A 116 10.40 13.53 -7.90
CA VAL A 116 11.11 13.89 -6.66
C VAL A 116 12.58 13.52 -6.87
N ASP A 117 13.45 14.51 -6.94
CA ASP A 117 14.89 14.30 -6.98
C ASP A 117 15.39 13.72 -5.65
N PRO A 118 16.22 12.65 -5.65
CA PRO A 118 16.71 12.02 -4.44
C PRO A 118 17.92 12.78 -3.86
N ALA A 119 17.85 13.08 -2.57
CA ALA A 119 19.05 13.35 -1.78
C ALA A 119 19.85 12.05 -1.59
N ASP A 120 21.15 12.12 -1.88
CA ASP A 120 22.23 11.19 -1.54
C ASP A 120 22.06 9.71 -1.89
N GLY A 121 22.63 9.33 -3.05
CA GLY A 121 23.18 7.98 -3.35
C GLY A 121 22.21 6.79 -3.28
N SER A 122 20.98 7.03 -2.86
CA SER A 122 19.94 6.03 -2.68
C SER A 122 19.22 5.87 -4.02
N PRO A 123 19.00 4.64 -4.48
CA PRO A 123 18.30 4.39 -5.74
C PRO A 123 16.91 5.06 -5.72
N ALA A 124 16.56 5.72 -6.82
CA ALA A 124 15.32 6.48 -6.94
C ALA A 124 14.11 5.58 -6.67
N ARG A 125 13.12 6.08 -5.91
CA ARG A 125 11.88 5.34 -5.60
C ARG A 125 10.67 6.03 -6.19
N ARG A 126 9.70 5.25 -6.68
CA ARG A 126 8.39 5.75 -7.13
C ARG A 126 7.25 4.91 -6.56
N VAL A 127 6.10 5.55 -6.35
CA VAL A 127 4.86 4.90 -5.91
C VAL A 127 3.96 4.72 -7.13
N ILE A 128 3.49 3.50 -7.35
CA ILE A 128 2.51 3.17 -8.39
C ILE A 128 1.13 3.11 -7.73
N THR A 129 0.22 3.95 -8.18
CA THR A 129 -1.15 4.07 -7.67
C THR A 129 -2.07 4.65 -8.76
N PRO A 130 -3.37 4.30 -8.79
CA PRO A 130 -4.00 3.23 -8.01
C PRO A 130 -3.71 1.85 -8.62
N VAL A 131 -3.47 0.85 -7.78
CA VAL A 131 -3.43 -0.55 -8.23
C VAL A 131 -4.45 -1.41 -7.50
N THR A 132 -4.81 -2.53 -8.11
CA THR A 132 -5.67 -3.57 -7.54
C THR A 132 -4.99 -4.93 -7.63
N ALA A 133 -5.54 -5.92 -6.93
CA ALA A 133 -5.22 -7.34 -7.02
C ALA A 133 -5.16 -7.92 -8.46
N PHE A 134 -5.69 -7.20 -9.45
CA PHE A 134 -5.76 -7.61 -10.85
C PHE A 134 -4.83 -6.81 -11.75
N SER A 135 -4.58 -5.53 -11.46
CA SER A 135 -3.75 -4.64 -12.29
C SER A 135 -2.28 -4.58 -11.86
N GLU A 136 -2.00 -4.84 -10.59
CA GLU A 136 -0.67 -4.72 -9.98
C GLU A 136 0.45 -5.48 -10.71
N LEU A 137 0.17 -6.69 -11.23
CA LEU A 137 1.19 -7.50 -11.89
C LEU A 137 1.55 -6.93 -13.25
N ALA A 138 0.58 -6.39 -13.99
CA ALA A 138 0.84 -5.74 -15.28
C ALA A 138 1.67 -4.46 -15.10
N GLU A 139 1.36 -3.67 -14.06
CA GLU A 139 2.15 -2.50 -13.69
C GLU A 139 3.58 -2.87 -13.28
N LEU A 140 3.75 -3.96 -12.53
CA LEU A 140 5.07 -4.48 -12.15
C LEU A 140 5.85 -5.03 -13.34
N ASP A 141 5.18 -5.64 -14.30
CA ASP A 141 5.80 -6.16 -15.51
C ASP A 141 6.37 -5.03 -16.38
N GLY A 142 5.62 -3.93 -16.54
CA GLY A 142 6.10 -2.72 -17.19
C GLY A 142 7.27 -2.09 -16.42
N ALA A 143 7.07 -1.88 -15.12
CA ALA A 143 8.08 -1.31 -14.24
C ALA A 143 9.38 -2.14 -14.23
N GLY A 144 9.29 -3.46 -14.20
CA GLY A 144 10.42 -4.37 -14.21
C GLY A 144 11.26 -4.28 -15.48
N ARG A 145 10.62 -4.13 -16.65
CA ARG A 145 11.31 -3.88 -17.92
C ARG A 145 12.03 -2.53 -17.95
N ASP A 146 11.45 -1.53 -17.30
CA ASP A 146 12.03 -0.20 -17.16
C ASP A 146 13.09 -0.11 -16.05
N GLY A 147 13.50 -1.24 -15.47
CA GLY A 147 14.52 -1.31 -14.42
C GLY A 147 14.02 -0.99 -13.02
N TRP A 148 12.73 -1.13 -12.73
CA TRP A 148 12.18 -0.87 -11.39
C TRP A 148 11.79 -2.17 -10.68
N HIS A 149 12.29 -2.35 -9.46
CA HIS A 149 11.97 -3.53 -8.66
C HIS A 149 11.12 -3.21 -7.44
N LEU A 150 10.21 -4.12 -7.09
CA LEU A 150 9.32 -3.93 -5.95
C LEU A 150 10.12 -3.96 -4.63
N VAL A 151 9.87 -3.01 -3.74
CA VAL A 151 10.51 -2.94 -2.42
C VAL A 151 9.49 -2.94 -1.29
N ASP A 152 8.27 -2.47 -1.56
CA ASP A 152 7.18 -2.45 -0.59
C ASP A 152 5.82 -2.41 -1.29
N TYR A 153 4.74 -2.77 -0.60
CA TYR A 153 3.39 -2.79 -1.16
C TYR A 153 2.32 -2.61 -0.08
N GLY A 154 1.13 -2.17 -0.51
CA GLY A 154 -0.06 -2.14 0.33
C GLY A 154 -1.33 -2.42 -0.48
N PRO A 155 -2.52 -2.28 0.14
CA PRO A 155 -3.79 -2.67 -0.48
C PRO A 155 -4.09 -2.07 -1.86
N PHE A 156 -3.54 -0.89 -2.17
CA PHE A 156 -3.80 -0.15 -3.42
C PHE A 156 -2.59 0.56 -4.01
N PHE A 157 -1.38 0.29 -3.50
CA PHE A 157 -0.17 0.94 -3.99
C PHE A 157 1.01 -0.03 -3.98
N LEU A 158 1.99 0.26 -4.84
CA LEU A 158 3.28 -0.43 -4.89
C LEU A 158 4.39 0.61 -4.75
N VAL A 159 5.48 0.23 -4.08
CA VAL A 159 6.70 1.04 -4.03
C VAL A 159 7.77 0.28 -4.80
N VAL A 160 8.30 0.93 -5.83
CA VAL A 160 9.37 0.37 -6.66
C VAL A 160 10.60 1.26 -6.63
N GLU A 161 11.76 0.64 -6.76
CA GLU A 161 13.08 1.25 -6.65
C GLU A 161 13.86 1.00 -7.95
N ALA A 162 14.56 2.03 -8.43
CA ALA A 162 15.30 2.00 -9.68
C ALA A 162 16.54 1.10 -9.57
N SER A 163 16.82 0.38 -10.66
CA SER A 163 17.90 -0.57 -10.82
C SER A 163 18.42 -0.53 -12.26
N ASP A 164 19.68 -0.92 -12.41
CA ASP A 164 20.38 -1.12 -13.66
C ASP A 164 20.01 -2.43 -14.39
N ARG A 165 19.12 -3.24 -13.82
CA ARG A 165 18.70 -4.54 -14.36
C ARG A 165 17.22 -4.60 -14.59
N VAL A 166 16.81 -5.44 -15.53
CA VAL A 166 15.41 -5.83 -15.70
C VAL A 166 15.00 -6.80 -14.59
N TRP A 167 13.80 -6.60 -14.03
CA TRP A 167 13.25 -7.42 -12.95
C TRP A 167 11.98 -8.13 -13.37
N GLU A 168 11.80 -9.32 -12.80
CA GLU A 168 10.55 -10.07 -12.85
C GLU A 168 9.88 -10.05 -11.48
N HIS A 169 8.55 -10.00 -11.49
CA HIS A 169 7.74 -9.99 -10.28
C HIS A 169 6.68 -11.07 -10.35
N ARG A 170 6.38 -11.70 -9.22
CA ARG A 170 5.39 -12.77 -9.16
C ARG A 170 4.60 -12.70 -7.87
N ARG A 171 3.31 -13.01 -7.97
CA ARG A 171 2.43 -13.25 -6.83
C ARG A 171 2.23 -14.75 -6.64
N ALA A 172 2.39 -15.23 -5.42
CA ALA A 172 2.16 -16.64 -5.08
C ALA A 172 1.26 -16.82 -3.86
N PHE A 173 0.44 -17.86 -3.90
CA PHE A 173 -0.38 -18.33 -2.78
C PHE A 173 0.45 -19.14 -1.77
N GLY A 174 -0.06 -19.28 -0.54
CA GLY A 174 0.64 -19.92 0.59
C GLY A 174 1.34 -21.26 0.26
N GLY A 175 2.45 -21.55 0.96
CA GLY A 175 3.19 -22.82 0.84
C GLY A 175 4.34 -22.86 -0.16
N GLN A 176 4.48 -21.88 -1.07
CA GLN A 176 5.49 -21.93 -2.15
C GLN A 176 6.88 -21.33 -1.79
N ARG A 177 7.09 -20.85 -0.55
CA ARG A 177 8.30 -20.09 -0.16
C ARG A 177 9.62 -20.83 -0.44
N ARG A 178 9.70 -22.13 -0.16
CA ARG A 178 10.92 -22.94 -0.38
C ARG A 178 11.24 -23.10 -1.87
N ARG A 179 10.22 -23.35 -2.69
CA ARG A 179 10.34 -23.44 -4.14
C ARG A 179 10.78 -22.11 -4.75
N MET A 180 10.11 -21.03 -4.37
CA MET A 180 10.42 -19.67 -4.84
C MET A 180 11.89 -19.31 -4.55
N LYS A 181 12.36 -19.55 -3.31
CA LYS A 181 13.76 -19.30 -2.95
C LYS A 181 14.76 -20.14 -3.79
N THR A 182 14.42 -21.39 -4.11
CA THR A 182 15.28 -22.28 -4.92
C THR A 182 15.36 -21.79 -6.37
N GLU A 183 14.28 -21.22 -6.90
CA GLU A 183 14.20 -20.64 -8.24
C GLU A 183 14.77 -19.19 -8.34
N GLY A 184 15.43 -18.70 -7.28
CA GLY A 184 16.08 -17.39 -7.24
C GLY A 184 15.15 -16.22 -6.89
N TRP A 185 13.93 -16.49 -6.44
CA TRP A 185 12.98 -15.45 -6.06
C TRP A 185 13.20 -14.95 -4.63
N THR A 186 13.17 -13.63 -4.48
CA THR A 186 13.25 -12.94 -3.19
C THR A 186 11.88 -12.42 -2.80
N GLN A 187 11.41 -12.74 -1.59
CA GLN A 187 10.15 -12.22 -1.06
C GLN A 187 10.28 -10.72 -0.76
N VAL A 188 9.26 -9.94 -1.10
CA VAL A 188 9.15 -8.53 -0.72
C VAL A 188 8.21 -8.40 0.48
N GLY A 189 8.62 -7.63 1.50
CA GLY A 189 7.83 -7.34 2.70
C GLY A 189 7.63 -8.54 3.66
N ALA A 190 7.08 -8.24 4.85
CA ALA A 190 6.84 -9.23 5.91
C ALA A 190 5.71 -10.23 5.57
N GLY A 191 4.85 -9.90 4.61
CA GLY A 191 3.91 -10.83 3.98
C GLY A 191 2.85 -11.43 4.91
N SER A 192 1.75 -10.72 5.11
CA SER A 192 0.52 -11.29 5.71
C SER A 192 -0.64 -11.32 4.70
N PHE A 193 -1.12 -12.54 4.43
CA PHE A 193 -2.40 -13.01 3.88
C PHE A 193 -3.08 -12.30 2.68
N PRO A 194 -3.65 -13.04 1.69
CA PRO A 194 -3.41 -14.44 1.31
C PRO A 194 -2.31 -14.62 0.23
N TRP A 195 -1.83 -13.54 -0.39
CA TRP A 195 -0.76 -13.57 -1.40
C TRP A 195 0.57 -12.99 -0.90
N ARG A 196 1.68 -13.47 -1.47
CA ARG A 196 3.03 -12.93 -1.28
C ARG A 196 3.61 -12.47 -2.60
N TYR A 197 4.31 -11.34 -2.57
CA TYR A 197 5.07 -10.85 -3.72
C TYR A 197 6.52 -11.31 -3.67
N TYR A 198 7.01 -11.66 -4.84
CA TYR A 198 8.37 -12.07 -5.08
C TYR A 198 8.95 -11.24 -6.21
N LYS A 199 10.24 -10.99 -6.13
CA LYS A 199 11.02 -10.36 -7.19
C LYS A 199 12.25 -11.19 -7.52
N ARG A 200 12.69 -11.11 -8.77
CA ARG A 200 13.92 -11.75 -9.23
C ARG A 200 14.62 -10.86 -10.26
N PRO A 201 15.93 -10.60 -10.12
CA PRO A 201 16.68 -9.89 -11.16
C PRO A 201 16.90 -10.82 -12.36
N THR A 202 16.91 -10.26 -13.55
CA THR A 202 17.35 -10.95 -14.77
C THR A 202 18.78 -10.56 -15.11
N ASP A 203 19.42 -11.31 -16.01
CA ASP A 203 20.77 -10.99 -16.51
C ASP A 203 20.78 -9.84 -17.54
N ARG A 204 19.61 -9.29 -17.88
CA ARG A 204 19.48 -8.20 -18.85
C ARG A 204 19.69 -6.86 -18.16
N PRO A 205 20.62 -6.02 -18.66
CA PRO A 205 20.71 -4.63 -18.23
C PRO A 205 19.48 -3.84 -18.74
N THR A 206 19.08 -2.83 -17.99
CA THR A 206 18.06 -1.87 -18.44
C THR A 206 18.69 -1.00 -19.54
N GLU A 207 18.08 -0.94 -20.73
CA GLU A 207 18.48 0.05 -21.75
C GLU A 207 18.23 1.44 -21.18
N ARG A 208 19.29 2.22 -21.00
CA ARG A 208 19.24 3.61 -20.50
C ARG A 208 19.01 4.60 -21.63
#